data_AF-A0A350DI31-F1
#
_entry.id   AF-A0A350DI31-F1
#
_cell.length_a   1.000
_cell.length_b   1.000
_cell.length_c   1.000
_cell.angle_alpha   90.00
_cell.angle_beta   90.00
_cell.angle_gamma   90.00
#
_symmetry.space_group_name_H-M   'P 1'
#
loop_
_entity.id
_entity.type
_entity.pdbx_description
1 polymer ?
#
loop_
_entity_poly.entity_id
_entity_poly.type
_entity_poly.pdbx_seq_one_letter_code
_entity_poly.pdbx_strand_id
1 'polypeptide(L)'
;MAGTETRIKLTAKSIERLAREQPSGDVWDTELGGFHVRYGKRGLTFRLYYRTKTGKRRMMTLGTYGALTLAQARRDAAEALGIVAQGGDPRAAIEAAKVESQRQQQQTLRAYLNGPYTAY
;
A
#
# COMPACT_ATOMS: atom_id res chain seq x y z
N MET A 1 6.57 -15.61 21.71
CA MET A 1 6.13 -14.24 22.06
C MET A 1 5.13 -13.78 21.00
N ALA A 2 3.84 -13.96 21.25
CA ALA A 2 2.78 -13.53 20.34
C ALA A 2 2.72 -12.00 20.38
N GLY A 3 3.31 -11.34 19.39
CA GLY A 3 3.15 -9.91 19.21
C GLY A 3 1.67 -9.61 19.09
N THR A 4 1.18 -8.65 19.88
CA THR A 4 -0.22 -8.26 19.94
C THR A 4 -0.70 -7.88 18.53
N GLU A 5 -1.41 -8.78 17.84
CA GLU A 5 -2.01 -8.51 16.54
C GLU A 5 -3.08 -7.44 16.74
N THR A 6 -2.75 -6.20 16.40
CA THR A 6 -3.73 -5.11 16.44
C THR A 6 -4.54 -5.16 15.17
N ARG A 7 -5.82 -5.57 15.26
CA ARG A 7 -6.75 -5.58 14.13
C ARG A 7 -7.73 -4.42 14.28
N ILE A 8 -7.75 -3.52 13.30
CA ILE A 8 -8.70 -2.40 13.27
C ILE A 8 -9.19 -2.17 11.85
N LYS A 9 -10.35 -1.51 11.70
CA LYS A 9 -10.78 -1.01 10.40
C LYS A 9 -9.83 0.11 9.97
N LEU A 10 -9.06 -0.11 8.90
CA LEU A 10 -8.21 0.93 8.35
C LEU A 10 -9.09 1.95 7.61
N THR A 11 -9.07 3.18 8.12
CA THR A 11 -9.71 4.38 7.57
C THR A 11 -8.64 5.45 7.38
N ALA A 12 -8.90 6.48 6.57
CA ALA A 12 -7.94 7.59 6.41
C ALA A 12 -7.53 8.18 7.77
N LYS A 13 -8.50 8.41 8.67
CA LYS A 13 -8.26 8.88 10.04
C LYS A 13 -7.42 7.92 10.87
N SER A 14 -7.66 6.62 10.79
CA SER A 14 -6.85 5.65 11.54
C SER A 14 -5.42 5.60 11.01
N ILE A 15 -5.21 5.69 9.69
CA ILE A 15 -3.87 5.74 9.09
C ILE A 15 -3.11 7.01 9.54
N GLU A 16 -3.75 8.17 9.57
CA GLU A 16 -3.16 9.40 10.11
C GLU A 16 -2.80 9.29 11.59
N ARG A 17 -3.63 8.57 12.37
CA ARG A 17 -3.33 8.28 13.77
C ARG A 17 -2.12 7.36 13.89
N LEU A 18 -2.08 6.28 13.12
CA LEU A 18 -0.98 5.31 13.10
C LEU A 18 0.33 5.94 12.62
N ALA A 19 0.28 6.90 11.70
CA ALA A 19 1.45 7.66 11.27
C ALA A 19 2.05 8.51 12.41
N ARG A 20 1.21 8.97 13.36
CA ARG A 20 1.64 9.72 14.55
C ARG A 20 2.06 8.82 15.71
N GLU A 21 1.29 7.77 15.98
CA GLU A 21 1.53 6.81 17.06
C GLU A 21 2.74 5.90 16.81
N GLN A 22 3.14 5.73 15.54
CA GLN A 22 4.32 4.95 15.12
C GLN A 22 4.38 3.57 15.79
N PRO A 23 3.33 2.74 15.67
CA PRO A 23 3.26 1.47 16.37
C PRO A 23 4.38 0.54 15.90
N SER A 24 5.03 -0.12 16.85
CA SER A 24 6.13 -1.07 16.62
C SER A 24 5.68 -2.38 15.95
N GLY A 25 4.36 -2.57 15.78
CA GLY A 25 3.75 -3.81 15.27
C GLY A 25 3.03 -3.64 13.92
N ASP A 26 2.66 -4.77 13.33
CA ASP A 26 1.82 -4.82 12.14
C ASP A 26 0.35 -4.61 12.55
N VAL A 27 -0.31 -3.64 11.93
CA VAL A 27 -1.72 -3.33 12.17
C VAL A 27 -2.55 -3.84 11.01
N TRP A 28 -3.41 -4.81 11.29
CA TRP A 28 -4.19 -5.53 10.29
C TRP A 28 -5.51 -4.83 10.04
N ASP A 29 -5.91 -4.83 8.76
CA ASP A 29 -7.23 -4.38 8.35
C ASP A 29 -8.28 -5.46 8.63
N THR A 30 -9.45 -5.03 9.08
CA THR A 30 -10.59 -5.93 9.29
C THR A 30 -11.46 -6.09 8.05
N GLU A 31 -11.38 -5.17 7.08
CA GLU A 31 -12.20 -5.22 5.86
C GLU A 31 -11.56 -6.08 4.77
N LEU A 32 -10.23 -6.00 4.61
CA LEU A 32 -9.50 -6.77 3.62
C LEU A 32 -8.55 -7.77 4.28
N GLY A 33 -8.91 -9.06 4.19
CA GLY A 33 -8.11 -10.15 4.75
C GLY A 33 -6.69 -10.17 4.21
N GLY A 34 -5.70 -10.16 5.10
CA GLY A 34 -4.29 -10.16 4.73
C GLY A 34 -3.68 -8.77 4.52
N PHE A 35 -4.50 -7.73 4.35
CA PHE A 35 -4.04 -6.35 4.22
C PHE A 35 -3.66 -5.79 5.59
N HIS A 36 -2.47 -5.21 5.69
CA HIS A 36 -1.97 -4.63 6.92
C HIS A 36 -1.03 -3.46 6.64
N VAL A 37 -0.85 -2.64 7.65
CA VAL A 37 0.12 -1.54 7.63
C VAL A 37 1.19 -1.77 8.68
N ARG A 38 2.40 -1.39 8.31
CA ARG A 38 3.55 -1.46 9.21
C ARG A 38 4.27 -0.12 9.21
N TYR A 39 4.55 0.40 10.38
CA TYR A 39 5.47 1.51 10.51
C TYR A 39 6.91 1.02 10.42
N GLY A 40 7.70 1.59 9.49
CA GLY A 40 9.11 1.28 9.31
C GLY A 40 9.98 2.54 9.40
N LYS A 41 11.29 2.38 9.18
CA LYS A 41 12.26 3.51 9.25
C LYS A 41 11.94 4.68 8.31
N ARG A 42 11.23 4.41 7.20
CA ARG A 42 10.86 5.40 6.17
C ARG A 42 9.39 5.85 6.27
N GLY A 43 8.68 5.43 7.32
CA GLY A 43 7.27 5.72 7.52
C GLY A 43 6.36 4.50 7.34
N LEU A 44 5.07 4.78 7.18
CA LEU A 44 4.01 3.78 7.18
C LEU A 44 3.91 3.11 5.80
N THR A 45 3.90 1.78 5.77
CA THR A 45 3.93 0.98 4.55
C THR A 45 2.74 0.04 4.49
N PHE A 46 2.01 0.06 3.37
CA PHE A 46 0.94 -0.85 3.03
C PHE A 46 1.49 -2.18 2.52
N ARG A 47 1.02 -3.27 3.12
CA ARG A 47 1.46 -4.63 2.82
C ARG A 47 0.26 -5.56 2.70
N LEU A 48 0.42 -6.58 1.87
CA LEU A 48 -0.55 -7.63 1.66
C LEU A 48 0.10 -8.97 1.96
N TYR A 49 -0.48 -9.69 2.91
CA TYR A 49 -0.18 -11.08 3.17
C TYR A 49 -1.18 -11.95 2.41
N TYR A 50 -0.69 -12.87 1.60
CA TYR A 50 -1.53 -13.77 0.82
C TYR A 50 -0.92 -15.17 0.74
N ARG A 51 -1.73 -16.14 0.31
CA ARG A 51 -1.30 -17.51 0.05
C ARG A 51 -1.54 -17.82 -1.41
N THR A 52 -0.53 -18.37 -2.08
CA THR A 52 -0.70 -18.85 -3.46
C THR A 52 -1.50 -20.16 -3.46
N LYS A 53 -2.05 -20.56 -4.62
CA LYS A 53 -2.72 -21.87 -4.79
C LYS A 53 -1.82 -23.04 -4.40
N THR A 54 -0.50 -22.89 -4.54
CA THR A 54 0.52 -23.85 -4.10
C THR A 54 0.72 -23.90 -2.58
N GLY A 55 -0.08 -23.18 -1.80
CA GLY A 55 -0.02 -23.14 -0.33
C GLY A 55 1.12 -22.29 0.23
N LYS A 56 1.96 -21.69 -0.63
CA LYS A 56 3.10 -20.88 -0.18
C LYS A 56 2.60 -19.54 0.35
N ARG A 57 3.04 -19.22 1.57
CA ARG A 57 2.79 -17.93 2.23
C ARG A 57 3.72 -16.89 1.64
N ARG A 58 3.16 -15.78 1.19
CA ARG A 58 3.93 -14.66 0.64
C ARG A 58 3.45 -13.33 1.23
N MET A 59 4.37 -12.40 1.29
CA MET A 59 4.11 -11.01 1.68
C MET A 59 4.53 -10.11 0.53
N MET A 60 3.66 -9.18 0.15
CA MET A 60 3.91 -8.18 -0.86
C MET A 60 3.79 -6.78 -0.25
N THR A 61 4.66 -5.88 -0.70
CA THR A 61 4.60 -4.47 -0.32
C THR A 61 3.95 -3.67 -1.44
N LEU A 62 2.77 -3.13 -1.16
CA LEU A 62 1.99 -2.33 -2.11
C LEU A 62 2.66 -0.97 -2.28
N GLY A 63 2.92 -0.28 -1.17
CA GLY A 63 3.79 0.89 -1.14
C GLY A 63 3.66 1.70 0.14
N THR A 64 4.19 2.92 0.15
CA THR A 64 4.28 3.77 1.34
C THR A 64 3.15 4.78 1.40
N TYR A 65 2.67 5.04 2.61
CA TYR A 65 1.75 6.13 2.90
C TYR A 65 2.41 7.47 2.53
N GLY A 66 1.67 8.32 1.80
CA GLY A 66 2.15 9.55 1.19
C GLY A 66 2.40 9.42 -0.31
N ALA A 67 2.89 8.27 -0.78
CA ALA A 67 2.97 7.97 -2.22
C ALA A 67 1.68 7.30 -2.73
N LEU A 68 1.07 6.46 -1.89
CA LEU A 68 -0.22 5.82 -2.12
C LEU A 68 -1.22 6.25 -1.05
N THR A 69 -2.46 6.50 -1.47
CA THR A 69 -3.59 6.67 -0.54
C THR A 69 -4.09 5.30 -0.06
N LEU A 70 -4.78 5.28 1.09
CA LEU A 70 -5.40 4.06 1.60
C LEU A 70 -6.38 3.44 0.59
N ALA A 71 -7.18 4.26 -0.10
CA ALA A 71 -8.14 3.79 -1.09
C ALA A 71 -7.46 3.13 -2.29
N GLN A 72 -6.37 3.73 -2.80
CA GLN A 72 -5.55 3.11 -3.85
C GLN A 72 -4.92 1.81 -3.36
N ALA A 73 -4.27 1.81 -2.20
CA ALA A 73 -3.65 0.61 -1.65
C ALA A 73 -4.67 -0.53 -1.43
N ARG A 74 -5.90 -0.22 -1.02
CA ARG A 74 -6.99 -1.21 -0.87
C ARG A 74 -7.44 -1.77 -2.22
N ARG A 75 -7.55 -0.94 -3.26
CA ARG A 75 -7.88 -1.40 -4.62
C ARG A 75 -6.78 -2.31 -5.17
N ASP A 76 -5.51 -1.89 -5.06
CA ASP A 76 -4.37 -2.68 -5.52
C ASP A 76 -4.28 -4.02 -4.77
N ALA A 77 -4.58 -4.01 -3.47
CA ALA A 77 -4.65 -5.23 -2.67
C ALA A 77 -5.77 -6.17 -3.13
N ALA A 78 -6.96 -5.63 -3.42
CA ALA A 78 -8.09 -6.42 -3.92
C ALA A 78 -7.80 -7.02 -5.30
N GLU A 79 -7.20 -6.25 -6.20
CA GLU A 79 -6.77 -6.71 -7.53
C GLU A 79 -5.74 -7.84 -7.41
N ALA A 80 -4.73 -7.67 -6.55
CA ALA A 80 -3.73 -8.70 -6.28
C ALA A 80 -4.37 -10.00 -5.78
N LEU A 81 -5.34 -9.91 -4.86
CA LEU A 81 -6.06 -11.08 -4.38
C LEU A 81 -6.88 -11.75 -5.49
N GLY A 82 -7.45 -10.97 -6.41
CA GLY A 82 -8.12 -11.48 -7.61
C GLY A 82 -7.18 -12.31 -8.51
N ILE A 83 -5.97 -11.81 -8.77
CA ILE A 83 -4.95 -12.52 -9.56
C ILE A 83 -4.53 -13.82 -8.86
N VAL A 84 -4.34 -13.78 -7.54
CA VAL A 84 -4.03 -14.96 -6.73
C VAL A 84 -5.15 -16.00 -6.80
N ALA A 85 -6.41 -15.56 -6.74
CA ALA A 85 -7.57 -16.43 -6.84
C ALA A 85 -7.66 -17.11 -8.22
N GLN A 86 -7.26 -16.42 -9.28
CA GLN A 86 -7.13 -17.00 -10.63
C GLN A 86 -5.96 -17.99 -10.72
N GLY A 87 -4.96 -17.88 -9.85
CA GLY A 87 -3.80 -18.78 -9.78
C GLY A 87 -2.53 -18.19 -10.37
N GLY A 88 -2.55 -16.90 -10.73
CA GLY A 88 -1.37 -16.15 -11.13
C GLY A 88 -0.52 -15.72 -9.94
N ASP A 89 0.72 -15.31 -10.22
CA ASP A 89 1.60 -14.67 -9.22
C ASP A 89 1.43 -13.14 -9.28
N PRO A 90 0.82 -12.50 -8.27
CA PRO A 90 0.52 -11.07 -8.30
C PRO A 90 1.77 -10.19 -8.28
N ARG A 91 2.93 -10.77 -7.94
CA ARG A 91 4.19 -10.04 -7.81
C ARG A 91 4.65 -9.45 -9.15
N ALA A 92 4.44 -10.17 -10.25
CA ALA A 92 4.80 -9.71 -11.59
C ALA A 92 3.87 -8.60 -12.11
N ALA A 93 2.58 -8.67 -11.80
CA ALA A 93 1.59 -7.69 -12.25
C ALA A 93 1.76 -6.33 -11.57
N ILE A 94 2.04 -6.31 -10.26
CA ILE A 94 2.18 -5.05 -9.50
C ILE A 94 3.53 -4.36 -9.76
N GLU A 95 4.60 -5.11 -10.07
CA GLU A 95 5.88 -4.49 -10.49
C GLU A 95 5.71 -3.64 -11.76
N ALA A 96 4.89 -4.09 -12.72
CA ALA A 96 4.58 -3.32 -13.93
C ALA A 96 3.74 -2.07 -13.63
N ALA A 97 2.69 -2.19 -12.81
CA ALA A 97 1.82 -1.06 -12.42
C ALA A 97 2.55 0.03 -11.60
N LYS A 98 3.60 -0.35 -10.85
CA LYS A 98 4.46 0.59 -10.12
C LYS A 98 5.26 1.52 -11.03
N VAL A 99 5.70 1.06 -12.20
CA VAL A 99 6.48 1.87 -13.14
C VAL A 99 5.61 2.98 -13.74
N GLU A 100 4.34 2.70 -14.02
CA GLU A 100 3.40 3.66 -14.59
C GLU A 100 2.94 4.71 -13.60
N SER A 101 2.61 4.32 -12.36
CA SER A 101 2.15 5.26 -11.32
C SER A 101 3.24 6.25 -10.88
N GLN A 102 4.51 5.82 -10.79
CA GLN A 102 5.63 6.73 -10.52
C GLN A 102 5.85 7.75 -11.64
N ARG A 103 5.67 7.36 -12.91
CA ARG A 103 5.79 8.26 -14.06
C ARG A 103 4.71 9.33 -14.07
N GLN A 104 3.48 8.97 -13.70
CA GLN A 104 2.35 9.91 -13.69
C GLN A 104 2.51 11.00 -12.61
N GLN A 105 3.00 10.65 -11.41
CA GLN A 105 3.24 11.67 -10.37
C GLN A 105 4.40 12.62 -10.70
N GLN A 106 5.45 12.14 -11.40
CA GLN A 106 6.54 13.02 -11.84
C GLN A 106 6.12 13.98 -12.95
N GLN A 107 5.17 13.59 -13.82
CA GLN A 107 4.69 14.45 -14.90
C GLN A 107 3.81 15.60 -14.39
N THR A 108 2.95 15.37 -13.40
CA THR A 108 2.02 16.42 -12.94
C THR A 108 2.72 17.53 -12.15
N LEU A 109 3.78 17.22 -11.40
CA LEU A 109 4.56 18.23 -10.67
C LEU A 109 5.40 19.11 -11.61
N ARG A 110 5.99 18.52 -12.67
CA ARG A 110 6.76 19.24 -13.70
C ARG A 110 5.90 20.14 -14.58
N ALA A 111 4.65 19.75 -14.85
CA ALA A 111 3.72 20.56 -15.63
C ALA A 111 3.27 21.82 -14.87
N TYR A 112 3.19 21.77 -13.54
CA TYR A 112 2.72 22.89 -12.71
C TYR A 112 3.76 24.02 -12.56
N LEU A 113 5.05 23.68 -12.54
CA LEU A 113 6.14 24.65 -12.42
C LEU A 113 6.46 25.42 -13.72
N ASN A 114 5.91 24.99 -14.87
CA ASN A 114 6.07 25.65 -16.17
C ASN A 114 4.80 26.41 -16.62
N GLY A 115 3.80 26.54 -15.73
CA GLY A 115 2.60 27.37 -15.93
C GLY A 115 2.78 28.81 -15.42
N PRO A 116 1.78 29.70 -15.56
CA PRO A 116 1.88 31.17 -15.71
C PRO A 116 2.31 31.97 -14.46
N TYR A 117 3.14 31.41 -13.58
CA TYR A 117 3.73 32.10 -12.42
C TYR A 117 5.21 32.49 -12.62
N THR A 118 5.79 32.25 -13.80
CA THR A 118 7.05 32.89 -14.21
C THR A 118 6.74 34.27 -14.81
N ALA A 119 6.61 35.28 -13.96
CA ALA A 119 7.02 36.68 -14.15
C ALA A 119 6.10 37.62 -13.39
N TYR A 120 6.60 38.15 -12.27
CA TYR A 120 6.41 39.55 -11.88
C TYR A 120 7.76 40.08 -11.41
#